data_AF-A0A2N4YRW3-F1
#
_entry.id   AF-A0A2N4YRW3-F1
#
_cell.length_a   1.000
_cell.length_b   1.000
_cell.length_c   1.000
_cell.angle_alpha   90.00
_cell.angle_beta   90.00
_cell.angle_gamma   90.00
#
_symmetry.space_group_name_H-M   'P 1'
#
loop_
_entity.id
_entity.type
_entity.pdbx_description
1 polymer ?
#
loop_
_entity_poly.entity_id
_entity_poly.type
_entity_poly.pdbx_seq_one_letter_code
_entity_poly.pdbx_strand_id
1 'polypeptide(L)' 'DNQRWSTRLVYAKVNPEDQSINKAFPHADTLKGVQLGWSGDVYQSVRLNTSLWYTNANNSDSDDVGASAGIEIPFSL' A
#
# COMPACT_ATOMS: atom_id res chain seq x y z
N ASP A 1 -7.44 -22.12 9.70
CA ASP A 1 -7.46 -20.64 9.71
C ASP A 1 -6.51 -20.10 8.65
N ASN A 2 -7.06 -19.70 7.50
CA ASN A 2 -6.31 -19.25 6.32
C ASN A 2 -5.98 -17.75 6.44
N GLN A 3 -5.31 -17.36 7.52
CA GLN A 3 -4.90 -15.99 7.77
C GLN A 3 -3.51 -15.75 7.17
N ARG A 4 -3.33 -14.60 6.51
CA ARG A 4 -2.07 -14.18 5.89
C ARG A 4 -1.69 -12.82 6.41
N TRP A 5 -0.57 -12.77 7.11
CA TRP A 5 0.08 -11.53 7.52
C TRP A 5 1.20 -11.23 6.55
N SER A 6 1.30 -9.98 6.13
CA SER A 6 2.36 -9.50 5.24
C SER A 6 2.96 -8.21 5.78
N THR A 7 4.25 -8.07 5.57
CA THR A 7 4.99 -6.86 5.90
C THR A 7 5.86 -6.53 4.72
N ARG A 8 5.86 -5.27 4.33
CA ARG A 8 6.63 -4.75 3.20
C ARG A 8 7.34 -3.49 3.64
N LEU A 9 8.64 -3.45 3.40
CA LEU A 9 9.47 -2.26 3.54
C LEU A 9 9.84 -1.78 2.15
N VAL A 10 9.81 -0.47 1.92
CA VAL A 10 10.16 0.12 0.64
C VAL A 10 11.12 1.30 0.85
N TYR A 11 12.15 1.32 0.02
CA TYR A 11 13.07 2.45 -0.14
C TYR A 11 13.21 2.68 -1.64
N ALA A 12 12.73 3.81 -2.14
CA ALA A 12 12.71 4.09 -3.58
C ALA A 12 13.05 5.56 -3.84
N LYS A 13 14.04 5.80 -4.70
CA LYS A 13 14.26 7.13 -5.29
C LYS A 13 13.41 7.24 -6.54
N VAL A 14 12.55 8.25 -6.59
CA VAL A 14 11.60 8.47 -7.68
C VAL A 14 11.92 9.76 -8.42
N ASN A 15 11.72 9.74 -9.74
CA ASN A 15 11.87 10.86 -10.67
C ASN A 15 13.08 11.80 -10.44
N PRO A 16 14.32 11.27 -10.38
CA PRO A 16 15.50 12.09 -10.04
C PRO A 16 15.79 13.23 -11.03
N GLU A 17 15.24 13.16 -12.25
CA GLU A 17 15.42 14.14 -13.32
C GLU A 17 14.19 15.07 -13.49
N ASP A 18 13.26 15.07 -12.53
CA ASP A 18 12.04 15.92 -12.52
C ASP A 18 11.28 15.92 -13.85
N GLN A 19 11.14 14.73 -14.44
CA GLN A 19 10.51 14.59 -15.75
C GLN A 19 8.99 14.78 -15.62
N SER A 20 8.47 15.82 -16.28
CA SER A 20 7.04 16.19 -16.25
C SER A 20 6.10 15.16 -16.88
N ILE A 21 6.64 14.19 -17.62
CA ILE A 21 5.89 13.04 -18.14
C ILE A 21 5.46 12.07 -17.03
N ASN A 22 6.20 12.04 -15.90
CA ASN A 22 5.90 11.16 -14.79
C ASN A 22 4.88 11.82 -13.85
N LYS A 23 3.59 11.59 -14.15
CA LYS A 23 2.50 12.12 -13.32
C LYS A 23 2.29 11.36 -12.00
N ALA A 24 2.84 10.17 -11.86
CA ALA A 24 2.72 9.38 -10.64
C ALA A 24 3.66 9.88 -9.53
N PHE A 25 4.86 10.33 -9.92
CA PHE A 25 5.84 10.96 -9.03
C PHE A 25 6.40 12.21 -9.72
N PRO A 26 5.74 13.37 -9.56
CA PRO A 26 6.05 14.58 -10.33
C PRO A 26 7.40 15.20 -9.97
N HIS A 27 7.94 14.91 -8.78
CA HIS A 27 9.18 15.47 -8.27
C HIS A 27 10.22 14.41 -7.93
N ALA A 28 11.49 14.81 -7.98
CA ALA A 28 12.61 14.06 -7.45
C ALA A 28 12.46 13.89 -5.93
N ASP A 29 12.20 12.66 -5.49
CA ASP A 29 12.02 12.36 -4.07
C ASP A 29 12.57 10.99 -3.69
N THR A 30 12.82 10.79 -2.40
CA THR A 30 13.17 9.51 -1.80
C THR A 30 12.03 9.07 -0.90
N LEU A 31 11.30 8.04 -1.33
CA LEU A 31 10.21 7.44 -0.59
C LEU A 31 10.75 6.35 0.32
N LYS A 32 10.43 6.46 1.61
CA LYS A 32 10.69 5.44 2.62
C LYS A 32 9.36 5.04 3.22
N GLY A 33 8.96 3.79 3.06
CA GLY A 33 7.67 3.35 3.52
C GLY A 33 7.68 1.98 4.17
N VAL A 34 6.74 1.79 5.07
CA VAL A 34 6.38 0.49 5.65
C VAL A 34 4.91 0.23 5.38
N GLN A 35 4.59 -1.00 5.02
CA GLN A 35 3.24 -1.44 4.78
C GLN A 35 3.01 -2.78 5.49
N LEU A 36 1.92 -2.86 6.23
CA LEU A 36 1.43 -4.06 6.89
C LEU A 36 0.14 -4.47 6.22
N GLY A 37 -0.01 -5.75 5.91
CA GLY A 37 -1.21 -6.30 5.31
C GLY A 37 -1.71 -7.48 6.11
N TRP A 38 -3.02 -7.56 6.29
CA TRP A 38 -3.69 -8.73 6.85
C TRP A 38 -4.76 -9.20 5.90
N SER A 39 -4.83 -10.50 5.69
CA SER A 39 -5.86 -11.13 4.86
C SER A 39 -6.39 -12.36 5.58
N GLY A 40 -7.71 -12.56 5.58
CA GLY A 40 -8.31 -13.70 6.23
C GLY A 40 -9.72 -13.98 5.75
N ASP A 41 -10.10 -15.24 5.79
CA ASP A 41 -11.47 -15.68 5.50
C ASP A 41 -12.32 -15.45 6.76
N VAL A 42 -13.33 -14.58 6.68
CA VAL A 42 -14.13 -14.11 7.84
C VAL A 42 -15.46 -14.88 7.96
N TYR A 43 -16.14 -15.15 6.84
CA TYR A 43 -17.46 -15.78 6.87
C TYR A 43 -17.78 -16.52 5.57
N GLN A 44 -18.16 -17.80 5.61
CA GLN A 44 -18.64 -18.58 4.44
C GLN A 44 -17.85 -18.30 3.14
N SER A 45 -16.52 -18.39 3.21
CA SER A 45 -15.59 -18.12 2.09
C SER A 45 -15.45 -16.65 1.65
N VAL A 46 -16.07 -15.70 2.36
CA VAL A 46 -15.79 -14.27 2.23
C VAL A 46 -14.40 -13.97 2.79
N ARG A 47 -13.53 -13.44 1.95
CA ARG A 47 -12.17 -13.03 2.33
C ARG A 47 -12.10 -11.52 2.50
N LEU A 48 -11.47 -11.08 3.57
CA LEU A 48 -11.21 -9.68 3.84
C LEU A 48 -9.70 -9.42 3.79
N ASN A 49 -9.30 -8.38 3.07
CA ASN A 49 -7.91 -7.97 2.89
C ASN A 49 -7.76 -6.54 3.40
N THR A 50 -7.04 -6.32 4.50
CA THR A 50 -6.66 -4.99 4.96
C THR A 50 -5.20 -4.70 4.68
N SER A 51 -4.89 -3.43 4.51
CA SER A 51 -3.52 -2.94 4.41
C SER A 51 -3.41 -1.60 5.09
N LEU A 52 -2.33 -1.39 5.83
CA LEU A 52 -1.96 -0.15 6.47
C LEU A 52 -0.57 0.21 5.96
N TRP A 53 -0.36 1.44 5.54
CA TRP A 53 0.95 1.92 5.14
C TRP A 53 1.28 3.26 5.77
N TYR A 54 2.57 3.48 5.94
CA TYR A 54 3.15 4.73 6.36
C TYR A 54 4.31 5.02 5.41
N THR A 55 4.31 6.21 4.82
CA THR A 55 5.36 6.67 3.92
C THR A 55 5.88 8.00 4.41
N ASN A 56 7.18 8.06 4.60
CA ASN A 56 7.92 9.30 4.79
C ASN A 56 8.55 9.68 3.44
N ALA A 57 8.23 10.88 2.97
CA ALA A 57 8.76 11.47 1.76
C ALA A 57 9.60 12.68 2.18
N ASN A 58 10.79 12.83 1.59
CA ASN A 58 11.76 13.83 2.03
C ASN A 58 11.39 15.25 1.55
N ASN A 59 10.60 15.36 0.47
CA ASN A 59 10.26 16.62 -0.18
C ASN A 59 8.74 16.86 -0.27
N SER A 60 7.95 16.09 0.50
CA SER A 60 6.50 16.19 0.58
C SER A 60 6.14 16.55 2.02
N ASP A 61 5.48 17.69 2.23
CA ASP A 61 5.15 18.30 3.53
C ASP A 61 4.18 17.47 4.42
N SER A 62 3.93 16.19 4.11
CA SER A 62 3.05 15.33 4.88
C SER A 62 3.65 13.93 5.07
N ASP A 63 3.78 13.52 6.33
CA ASP A 63 3.89 12.12 6.70
C ASP A 63 2.59 11.42 6.29
N ASP A 64 2.65 10.62 5.21
CA ASP A 64 1.46 10.03 4.62
C ASP A 64 1.19 8.66 5.25
N VAL A 65 0.29 8.64 6.22
CA VAL A 65 -0.32 7.40 6.74
C VAL A 65 -1.63 7.11 5.99
N GLY A 66 -1.83 5.85 5.62
CA GLY A 66 -3.03 5.42 4.92
C GLY A 66 -3.44 3.99 5.25
N ALA A 67 -4.72 3.70 5.08
CA ALA A 67 -5.28 2.38 5.27
C ALA A 67 -6.21 2.03 4.09
N SER A 68 -6.27 0.76 3.73
CA SER A 68 -7.22 0.21 2.77
C SER A 68 -7.81 -1.10 3.28
N ALA A 69 -9.03 -1.38 2.81
CA ALA A 69 -9.71 -2.65 3.06
C ALA A 69 -10.42 -3.09 1.77
N GLY A 70 -10.32 -4.37 1.45
CA GLY A 70 -10.98 -5.04 0.34
C GLY A 70 -11.73 -6.27 0.82
N ILE A 71 -12.81 -6.62 0.14
CA ILE A 71 -13.64 -7.79 0.43
C ILE A 71 -13.84 -8.59 -0.85
N GLU A 72 -13.67 -9.91 -0.75
CA GLU A 72 -13.90 -10.86 -1.82
C GLU A 72 -15.05 -11.79 -1.39
N ILE A 73 -16.12 -11.85 -2.20
CA ILE A 73 -17.30 -12.66 -1.94
C ILE A 73 -17.45 -13.65 -3.09
N PRO A 74 -17.23 -14.97 -2.86
CA PRO A 74 -17.46 -15.97 -3.89
C PRO A 74 -18.95 -16.24 -4.05
N PHE A 75 -19.41 -16.31 -5.29
CA PHE A 75 -20.77 -16.73 -5.65
C PHE A 75 -20.70 -18.03 -6.44
N SER A 76 -21.49 -19.02 -6.05
CA SER A 76 -21.76 -20.20 -6.87
C SER A 76 -22.94 -19.87 -7.80
N LEU A 77 -22.71 -19.94 -9.11
CA LEU A 77 -23.74 -19.79 -10.14
C LEU A 77 -24.44 -21.13 -10.40
#